data_AF-A0A8T6ADN6-F1
#
_entry.id   AF-A0A8T6ADN6-F1
#
_cell.length_a   1.000
_cell.length_b   1.000
_cell.length_c   1.000
_cell.angle_alpha   90.00
_cell.angle_beta   90.00
_cell.angle_gamma   90.00
#
_symmetry.space_group_name_H-M   'P 1'
#
loop_
_entity.id
_entity.type
_entity.pdbx_description
1 polymer ?
#
loop_
_entity_poly.entity_id
_entity_poly.type
_entity_poly.pdbx_seq_one_letter_code
_entity_poly.pdbx_strand_id
1 'polypeptide(L)'
;NTVAQIREAFGNQIEFGLDFHGRVSAPMAKVLIKELEPYRPLFIEEPVLAEQAEYYPKLAAQTHIPLAAGERMFSRFDFKRVLEAGGISILQPDLSHAGGITECYKIAGMAEAYDVTLAPHCPLGPIALAACLHIDFVSYNAVLQEQSMGIHYNKGAELLDFVKNKEDFSMVGGFFKPLTKPGLGVEIDEAKVIEFSKNAPDWRNPLWRHEDNSVAEW
;
A
#
# COMPACT_ATOMS: atom_id res chain seq x y z
N ASN A 1 -3.11 18.85 -13.95
CA ASN A 1 -4.39 19.28 -13.34
C ASN A 1 -5.30 18.10 -12.97
N THR A 2 -4.85 16.85 -13.10
CA THR A 2 -5.65 15.64 -12.83
C THR A 2 -6.32 15.64 -11.46
N VAL A 3 -5.57 15.93 -10.39
CA VAL A 3 -6.11 15.95 -9.01
C VAL A 3 -7.21 17.01 -8.85
N ALA A 4 -7.02 18.19 -9.45
CA ALA A 4 -8.01 19.25 -9.43
C ALA A 4 -9.32 18.81 -10.10
N GLN A 5 -9.22 18.16 -11.25
CA GLN A 5 -10.39 17.65 -12.00
C GLN A 5 -11.12 16.53 -11.24
N ILE A 6 -10.39 15.64 -10.58
CA ILE A 6 -10.99 14.62 -9.71
C ILE A 6 -11.75 15.29 -8.57
N ARG A 7 -11.13 16.24 -7.86
CA ARG A 7 -11.78 16.92 -6.74
C ARG A 7 -12.98 17.77 -7.20
N GLU A 8 -12.92 18.39 -8.38
CA GLU A 8 -14.04 19.11 -8.99
C GLU A 8 -15.23 18.18 -9.28
N ALA A 9 -14.96 17.00 -9.83
CA ALA A 9 -16.00 16.03 -10.20
C ALA A 9 -16.73 15.43 -8.99
N PHE A 10 -16.00 15.12 -7.92
CA PHE A 10 -16.56 14.38 -6.76
C PHE A 10 -16.79 15.24 -5.50
N GLY A 11 -16.24 16.47 -5.46
CA GLY A 11 -16.25 17.27 -4.25
C GLY A 11 -15.63 16.51 -3.07
N ASN A 12 -16.17 16.67 -1.87
CA ASN A 12 -15.73 15.93 -0.67
C ASN A 12 -16.55 14.64 -0.43
N GLN A 13 -17.18 14.07 -1.46
CA GLN A 13 -17.99 12.85 -1.31
C GLN A 13 -17.15 11.58 -1.26
N ILE A 14 -15.92 11.65 -1.77
CA ILE A 14 -14.95 10.55 -1.75
C ILE A 14 -13.64 11.04 -1.10
N GLU A 15 -12.91 10.08 -0.56
CA GLU A 15 -11.52 10.23 -0.15
C GLU A 15 -10.61 9.53 -1.16
N PHE A 16 -9.42 10.08 -1.39
CA PHE A 16 -8.41 9.48 -2.25
C PHE A 16 -7.00 9.76 -1.71
N GLY A 17 -6.17 8.72 -1.68
CA GLY A 17 -4.72 8.85 -1.50
C GLY A 17 -4.06 9.21 -2.84
N LEU A 18 -2.84 9.76 -2.77
CA LEU A 18 -2.02 10.03 -3.94
C LEU A 18 -0.66 9.36 -3.75
N ASP A 19 -0.38 8.35 -4.58
CA ASP A 19 0.88 7.63 -4.60
C ASP A 19 1.80 8.19 -5.70
N PHE A 20 3.04 8.49 -5.31
CA PHE A 20 4.08 9.01 -6.20
C PHE A 20 5.22 8.01 -6.46
N HIS A 21 5.22 6.85 -5.80
CA HIS A 21 6.23 5.79 -5.94
C HIS A 21 7.69 6.29 -5.85
N GLY A 22 7.95 7.29 -5.02
CA GLY A 22 9.27 7.91 -4.88
C GLY A 22 9.76 8.70 -6.10
N ARG A 23 8.88 8.99 -7.07
CA ARG A 23 9.25 9.61 -8.37
C ARG A 23 9.26 11.14 -8.36
N VAL A 24 9.27 11.77 -7.19
CA VAL A 24 9.42 13.22 -7.07
C VAL A 24 10.80 13.51 -6.50
N SER A 25 11.55 14.39 -7.18
CA SER A 25 12.84 14.81 -6.65
C SER A 25 12.65 15.55 -5.32
N ALA A 26 13.52 15.30 -4.35
CA ALA A 26 13.43 15.93 -3.02
C ALA A 26 13.28 17.47 -3.05
N PRO A 27 13.93 18.23 -3.96
CA PRO A 27 13.70 19.67 -4.09
C PRO A 27 12.27 20.04 -4.51
N MET A 28 11.60 19.20 -5.31
CA MET A 28 10.26 19.46 -5.84
C MET A 28 9.14 18.95 -4.92
N ALA A 29 9.42 18.01 -4.03
CA ALA A 29 8.42 17.42 -3.14
C ALA A 29 7.63 18.48 -2.35
N LYS A 30 8.32 19.50 -1.81
CA LYS A 30 7.68 20.55 -1.00
C LYS A 30 6.68 21.39 -1.78
N VAL A 31 7.06 21.85 -2.98
CA VAL A 31 6.16 22.66 -3.80
C VAL A 31 5.00 21.83 -4.31
N LEU A 32 5.25 20.57 -4.71
CA LEU A 32 4.19 19.66 -5.12
C LEU A 32 3.17 19.44 -4.01
N ILE A 33 3.63 19.07 -2.80
CA ILE A 33 2.74 18.84 -1.64
C ILE A 33 1.90 20.09 -1.37
N LYS A 34 2.52 21.28 -1.36
CA LYS A 34 1.82 22.54 -1.13
C LYS A 34 0.72 22.81 -2.16
N GLU A 35 0.99 22.54 -3.44
CA GLU A 35 0.00 22.71 -4.51
C GLU A 35 -1.14 21.67 -4.44
N LEU A 36 -0.96 20.57 -3.69
CA LEU A 36 -1.98 19.55 -3.48
C LEU A 36 -2.90 19.82 -2.28
N GLU A 37 -2.49 20.70 -1.36
CA GLU A 37 -3.25 21.08 -0.15
C GLU A 37 -4.71 21.48 -0.41
N PRO A 38 -5.02 22.32 -1.43
CA PRO A 38 -6.40 22.71 -1.71
C PRO A 38 -7.32 21.53 -2.06
N TYR A 39 -6.74 20.42 -2.54
CA TYR A 39 -7.50 19.24 -2.97
C TYR A 39 -7.66 18.19 -1.88
N ARG A 40 -7.01 18.38 -0.73
CA ARG A 40 -7.18 17.57 0.49
C ARG A 40 -7.14 16.06 0.21
N PRO A 41 -6.07 15.52 -0.39
CA PRO A 41 -5.92 14.07 -0.47
C PRO A 41 -5.88 13.49 0.96
N LEU A 42 -6.34 12.25 1.11
CA LEU A 42 -6.35 11.55 2.39
C LEU A 42 -4.94 11.35 2.93
N PHE A 43 -4.00 11.05 2.03
CA PHE A 43 -2.58 10.96 2.28
C PHE A 43 -1.77 11.19 1.00
N ILE A 44 -0.49 11.50 1.16
CA ILE A 44 0.52 11.44 0.10
C ILE A 44 1.46 10.27 0.43
N GLU A 45 1.48 9.29 -0.46
CA GLU A 45 2.29 8.07 -0.36
C GLU A 45 3.59 8.19 -1.15
N GLU A 46 4.69 7.75 -0.54
CA GLU A 46 6.03 7.70 -1.10
C GLU A 46 6.39 8.98 -1.92
N PRO A 47 6.28 10.20 -1.34
CA PRO A 47 6.60 11.43 -2.07
C PRO A 47 8.07 11.50 -2.48
N VAL A 48 8.95 10.84 -1.74
CA VAL A 48 10.37 10.66 -2.03
C VAL A 48 10.72 9.20 -1.79
N LEU A 49 11.87 8.76 -2.30
CA LEU A 49 12.35 7.39 -2.09
C LEU A 49 12.45 7.06 -0.58
N ALA A 50 11.99 5.87 -0.21
CA ALA A 50 11.97 5.38 1.17
C ALA A 50 13.35 5.36 1.85
N GLU A 51 14.43 5.19 1.08
CA GLU A 51 15.81 5.28 1.57
C GLU A 51 16.13 6.66 2.16
N GLN A 52 15.36 7.69 1.80
CA GLN A 52 15.53 9.06 2.26
C GLN A 52 14.56 9.42 3.41
N ALA A 53 14.36 8.47 4.34
CA ALA A 53 13.46 8.62 5.48
C ALA A 53 13.70 9.88 6.32
N GLU A 54 14.92 10.44 6.30
CA GLU A 54 15.27 11.71 6.95
C GLU A 54 14.52 12.94 6.43
N TYR A 55 13.81 12.82 5.30
CA TYR A 55 12.99 13.89 4.75
C TYR A 55 11.53 13.87 5.24
N TYR A 56 10.99 12.74 5.70
CA TYR A 56 9.58 12.69 6.14
C TYR A 56 9.26 13.72 7.24
N PRO A 57 10.07 13.89 8.32
CA PRO A 57 9.79 14.91 9.33
C PRO A 57 9.81 16.34 8.75
N LYS A 58 10.72 16.60 7.81
CA LYS A 58 10.89 17.92 7.18
C LYS A 58 9.73 18.23 6.22
N LEU A 59 9.19 17.22 5.54
CA LEU A 59 8.04 17.38 4.65
C LEU A 59 6.75 17.54 5.46
N ALA A 60 6.54 16.68 6.47
CA ALA A 60 5.37 16.73 7.34
C ALA A 60 5.26 18.07 8.10
N ALA A 61 6.38 18.66 8.51
CA ALA A 61 6.39 19.98 9.16
C ALA A 61 5.93 21.14 8.25
N GLN A 62 5.77 20.90 6.94
CA GLN A 62 5.44 21.92 5.94
C GLN A 62 4.04 21.75 5.35
N THR A 63 3.29 20.74 5.77
CA THR A 63 1.96 20.48 5.25
C THR A 63 1.02 19.97 6.33
N HIS A 64 -0.28 20.10 6.08
CA HIS A 64 -1.31 19.44 6.88
C HIS A 64 -1.75 18.09 6.28
N ILE A 65 -1.23 17.70 5.11
CA ILE A 65 -1.57 16.42 4.48
C ILE A 65 -0.81 15.28 5.18
N PRO A 66 -1.48 14.19 5.60
CA PRO A 66 -0.83 13.00 6.13
C PRO A 66 0.16 12.38 5.13
N LEU A 67 1.33 11.96 5.61
CA LEU A 67 2.27 11.20 4.80
C LEU A 67 2.14 9.70 5.09
N ALA A 68 2.21 8.90 4.03
CA ALA A 68 2.18 7.45 4.08
C ALA A 68 3.45 6.85 3.48
N ALA A 69 3.97 5.78 4.09
CA ALA A 69 5.15 5.06 3.61
C ALA A 69 5.22 3.65 4.21
N GLY A 70 5.95 2.75 3.55
CA GLY A 70 6.29 1.45 4.14
C GLY A 70 6.48 0.30 3.15
N GLU A 71 6.05 0.44 1.90
CA GLU A 71 6.09 -0.64 0.90
C GLU A 71 7.53 -1.16 0.67
N ARG A 72 8.54 -0.30 0.85
CA ARG A 72 9.98 -0.58 0.65
C ARG A 72 10.76 -0.82 1.95
N MET A 73 10.05 -1.04 3.07
CA MET A 73 10.64 -1.34 4.37
C MET A 73 10.44 -2.82 4.68
N PHE A 74 11.52 -3.56 4.90
CA PHE A 74 11.51 -5.02 4.91
C PHE A 74 11.62 -5.64 6.31
N SER A 75 11.97 -4.84 7.31
CA SER A 75 12.17 -5.31 8.67
C SER A 75 11.61 -4.33 9.69
N ARG A 76 11.23 -4.83 10.88
CA ARG A 76 10.81 -3.96 11.99
C ARG A 76 11.88 -2.92 12.37
N PHE A 77 13.14 -3.14 12.03
CA PHE A 77 14.22 -2.18 12.26
C PHE A 77 14.22 -1.02 11.25
N ASP A 78 13.71 -1.22 10.04
CA ASP A 78 13.48 -0.16 9.08
C ASP A 78 12.34 0.73 9.55
N PHE A 79 11.21 0.12 9.91
CA PHE A 79 10.05 0.81 10.48
C PHE A 79 10.40 1.58 11.76
N LYS A 80 11.17 0.98 12.67
CA LYS A 80 11.63 1.65 13.91
C LYS A 80 12.31 2.98 13.60
N ARG A 81 13.20 3.03 12.62
CA ARG A 81 13.97 4.25 12.27
C ARG A 81 13.04 5.37 11.80
N VAL A 82 12.04 5.03 10.99
CA VAL A 82 11.07 6.00 10.45
C VAL A 82 10.10 6.47 11.52
N LEU A 83 9.61 5.57 12.37
CA LEU A 83 8.74 5.91 13.50
C LEU A 83 9.44 6.82 14.51
N GLU A 84 10.70 6.53 14.86
CA GLU A 84 11.51 7.37 15.76
C GLU A 84 11.81 8.76 15.17
N ALA A 85 11.99 8.85 13.85
CA ALA A 85 12.20 10.13 13.18
C ALA A 85 10.91 10.98 13.11
N GLY A 86 9.75 10.32 13.02
CA GLY A 86 8.43 10.94 12.91
C GLY A 86 8.11 11.43 11.48
N GLY A 87 6.97 12.10 11.34
CA GLY A 87 6.51 12.68 10.08
C GLY A 87 5.67 11.76 9.19
N ILE A 88 5.64 10.45 9.45
CA ILE A 88 4.68 9.52 8.86
C ILE A 88 3.43 9.43 9.75
N SER A 89 2.25 9.48 9.13
CA SER A 89 0.96 9.32 9.80
C SER A 89 0.30 7.97 9.52
N ILE A 90 0.65 7.34 8.40
CA ILE A 90 0.12 6.05 7.96
C ILE A 90 1.28 5.13 7.58
N LEU A 91 1.41 4.00 8.27
CA LEU A 91 2.43 3.01 8.01
C LEU A 91 1.86 1.89 7.12
N GLN A 92 2.59 1.55 6.04
CA GLN A 92 2.11 0.64 5.01
C GLN A 92 3.02 -0.58 4.83
N PRO A 93 3.19 -1.45 5.85
CA PRO A 93 4.00 -2.66 5.68
C PRO A 93 3.33 -3.63 4.69
N ASP A 94 4.11 -4.16 3.77
CA ASP A 94 3.68 -5.27 2.91
C ASP A 94 3.97 -6.61 3.61
N LEU A 95 2.94 -7.41 3.87
CA LEU A 95 3.09 -8.70 4.54
C LEU A 95 3.88 -9.73 3.72
N SER A 96 3.89 -9.63 2.40
CA SER A 96 4.67 -10.50 1.52
C SER A 96 6.13 -10.08 1.39
N HIS A 97 6.50 -8.90 1.89
CA HIS A 97 7.89 -8.41 1.92
C HIS A 97 8.47 -8.31 3.34
N ALA A 98 7.71 -7.79 4.30
CA ALA A 98 8.15 -7.44 5.64
C ALA A 98 8.03 -8.61 6.65
N GLY A 99 8.31 -9.84 6.22
CA GLY A 99 8.41 -11.00 7.11
C GLY A 99 7.09 -11.65 7.54
N GLY A 100 5.99 -11.41 6.82
CA GLY A 100 4.72 -12.10 7.03
C GLY A 100 3.97 -11.67 8.30
N ILE A 101 2.89 -12.41 8.60
CA ILE A 101 1.98 -12.16 9.73
C ILE A 101 2.75 -11.95 11.04
N THR A 102 3.72 -12.82 11.34
CA THR A 102 4.48 -12.77 12.59
C THR A 102 5.21 -11.44 12.79
N GLU A 103 5.80 -10.90 11.74
CA GLU A 103 6.61 -9.68 11.83
C GLU A 103 5.73 -8.44 11.67
N CYS A 104 4.77 -8.45 10.75
CA CYS A 104 3.82 -7.36 10.54
C CYS A 104 2.90 -7.14 11.76
N TYR A 105 2.51 -8.18 12.50
CA TYR A 105 1.79 -8.00 13.77
C TYR A 105 2.61 -7.21 14.79
N LYS A 106 3.93 -7.44 14.84
CA LYS A 106 4.84 -6.69 15.73
C LYS A 106 5.08 -5.27 15.24
N ILE A 107 5.10 -5.05 13.91
CA ILE A 107 5.20 -3.72 13.31
C ILE A 107 3.93 -2.91 13.62
N ALA A 108 2.74 -3.53 13.51
CA ALA A 108 1.46 -2.90 13.85
C ALA A 108 1.43 -2.43 15.31
N GLY A 109 1.75 -3.33 16.26
CA GLY A 109 1.82 -2.97 17.68
C GLY A 109 2.94 -1.97 18.02
N MET A 110 4.03 -1.95 17.25
CA MET A 110 5.05 -0.91 17.38
C MET A 110 4.51 0.45 16.94
N ALA A 111 3.84 0.53 15.78
CA ALA A 111 3.29 1.76 15.24
C ALA A 111 2.20 2.37 16.14
N GLU A 112 1.41 1.52 16.81
CA GLU A 112 0.38 1.95 17.76
C GLU A 112 0.97 2.80 18.90
N ALA A 113 2.17 2.49 19.38
CA ALA A 113 2.86 3.26 20.43
C ALA A 113 3.37 4.65 19.98
N TYR A 114 3.27 4.97 18.68
CA TYR A 114 3.66 6.25 18.09
C TYR A 114 2.47 7.07 17.59
N ASP A 115 1.23 6.66 17.88
CA ASP A 115 0.00 7.26 17.30
C ASP A 115 -0.01 7.23 15.76
N VAL A 116 0.60 6.19 15.16
CA VAL A 116 0.64 5.98 13.71
C VAL A 116 -0.36 4.89 13.33
N THR A 117 -1.22 5.23 12.38
CA THR A 117 -2.20 4.30 11.82
C THR A 117 -1.54 3.30 10.88
N LEU A 118 -2.14 2.13 10.73
CA LEU A 118 -1.70 1.06 9.85
C LEU A 118 -2.64 0.97 8.65
N ALA A 119 -2.05 0.88 7.46
CA ALA A 119 -2.76 0.57 6.21
C ALA A 119 -1.91 -0.38 5.37
N PRO A 120 -2.00 -1.72 5.57
CA PRO A 120 -1.08 -2.65 4.92
C PRO A 120 -1.11 -2.54 3.40
N HIS A 121 0.09 -2.42 2.80
CA HIS A 121 0.28 -2.42 1.35
C HIS A 121 -0.02 -3.83 0.81
N CYS A 122 -0.93 -3.93 -0.15
CA CYS A 122 -1.38 -5.21 -0.68
C CYS A 122 -1.92 -5.13 -2.12
N PRO A 123 -1.08 -4.79 -3.12
CA PRO A 123 -1.44 -4.88 -4.53
C PRO A 123 -1.41 -6.34 -5.05
N LEU A 124 -1.11 -7.30 -4.17
CA LEU A 124 -0.74 -8.68 -4.47
C LEU A 124 -1.95 -9.63 -4.55
N GLY A 125 -1.67 -10.94 -4.49
CA GLY A 125 -2.64 -12.04 -4.62
C GLY A 125 -3.53 -12.27 -3.39
N PRO A 126 -4.51 -13.17 -3.51
CA PRO A 126 -5.56 -13.39 -2.49
C PRO A 126 -5.03 -14.01 -1.19
N ILE A 127 -3.89 -14.73 -1.25
CA ILE A 127 -3.21 -15.26 -0.05
C ILE A 127 -2.62 -14.10 0.77
N ALA A 128 -2.00 -13.12 0.11
CA ALA A 128 -1.46 -11.93 0.76
C ALA A 128 -2.60 -11.08 1.35
N LEU A 129 -3.66 -10.84 0.57
CA LEU A 129 -4.84 -10.11 1.06
C LEU A 129 -5.44 -10.76 2.30
N ALA A 130 -5.61 -12.09 2.31
CA ALA A 130 -6.11 -12.80 3.48
C ALA A 130 -5.20 -12.61 4.70
N ALA A 131 -3.87 -12.67 4.53
CA ALA A 131 -2.93 -12.41 5.59
C ALA A 131 -3.04 -10.96 6.13
N CYS A 132 -3.21 -9.97 5.24
CA CYS A 132 -3.39 -8.57 5.62
C CYS A 132 -4.67 -8.39 6.45
N LEU A 133 -5.79 -8.95 5.98
CA LEU A 133 -7.06 -8.90 6.70
C LEU A 133 -6.95 -9.51 8.11
N HIS A 134 -6.22 -10.60 8.28
CA HIS A 134 -5.99 -11.17 9.62
C HIS A 134 -5.23 -10.21 10.55
N ILE A 135 -4.29 -9.42 10.03
CA ILE A 135 -3.60 -8.36 10.79
C ILE A 135 -4.55 -7.20 11.08
N ASP A 136 -5.36 -6.78 10.12
CA ASP A 136 -6.32 -5.68 10.30
C ASP A 136 -7.33 -6.00 11.41
N PHE A 137 -7.89 -7.21 11.40
CA PHE A 137 -8.90 -7.61 12.37
C PHE A 137 -8.38 -7.79 13.81
N VAL A 138 -7.05 -7.76 14.03
CA VAL A 138 -6.45 -7.89 15.36
C VAL A 138 -5.63 -6.67 15.79
N SER A 139 -5.42 -5.70 14.91
CA SER A 139 -4.61 -4.50 15.17
C SER A 139 -5.52 -3.29 15.29
N TYR A 140 -5.61 -2.71 16.48
CA TYR A 140 -6.53 -1.59 16.75
C TYR A 140 -6.23 -0.35 15.89
N ASN A 141 -4.96 -0.12 15.56
CA ASN A 141 -4.52 1.01 14.74
C ASN A 141 -4.66 0.77 13.22
N ALA A 142 -5.19 -0.38 12.76
CA ALA A 142 -5.47 -0.62 11.34
C ALA A 142 -6.76 0.09 10.89
N VAL A 143 -6.65 0.96 9.88
CA VAL A 143 -7.73 1.88 9.47
C VAL A 143 -8.16 1.75 8.02
N LEU A 144 -7.28 1.25 7.15
CA LEU A 144 -7.52 1.07 5.71
C LEU A 144 -6.82 -0.20 5.25
N GLN A 145 -7.38 -0.87 4.23
CA GLN A 145 -6.74 -2.01 3.60
C GLN A 145 -6.77 -1.84 2.09
N GLU A 146 -5.58 -1.83 1.47
CA GLU A 146 -5.45 -1.83 0.01
C GLU A 146 -5.88 -3.18 -0.58
N GLN A 147 -6.53 -3.16 -1.75
CA GLN A 147 -6.90 -4.36 -2.49
C GLN A 147 -7.01 -4.07 -3.99
N SER A 148 -6.77 -5.07 -4.83
CA SER A 148 -6.67 -4.92 -6.29
C SER A 148 -7.81 -5.58 -7.10
N MET A 149 -8.93 -5.94 -6.47
CA MET A 149 -10.09 -6.54 -7.16
C MET A 149 -10.70 -5.59 -8.18
N GLY A 150 -10.87 -6.09 -9.41
CA GLY A 150 -11.46 -5.31 -10.51
C GLY A 150 -10.53 -4.21 -11.03
N ILE A 151 -9.26 -4.21 -10.64
CA ILE A 151 -8.25 -3.28 -11.17
C ILE A 151 -7.45 -4.00 -12.27
N HIS A 152 -7.33 -3.36 -13.43
CA HIS A 152 -6.74 -3.91 -14.65
C HIS A 152 -5.21 -4.10 -14.63
N TYR A 153 -4.59 -4.34 -13.47
CA TYR A 153 -3.15 -4.60 -13.39
C TYR A 153 -2.76 -5.91 -14.08
N ASN A 154 -3.66 -6.90 -14.03
CA ASN A 154 -3.43 -8.23 -14.57
C ASN A 154 -4.12 -8.42 -15.92
N LYS A 155 -3.38 -8.91 -16.92
CA LYS A 155 -3.95 -9.33 -18.21
C LYS A 155 -4.27 -10.82 -18.15
N GLY A 156 -5.55 -11.17 -18.12
CA GLY A 156 -6.02 -12.55 -18.29
C GLY A 156 -6.28 -13.35 -17.01
N ALA A 157 -6.11 -12.75 -15.82
CA ALA A 157 -6.57 -13.33 -14.55
C ALA A 157 -6.85 -12.21 -13.54
N GLU A 158 -7.92 -12.35 -12.76
CA GLU A 158 -8.29 -11.45 -11.65
C GLU A 158 -7.80 -12.00 -10.30
N LEU A 159 -7.78 -11.14 -9.27
CA LEU A 159 -7.30 -11.51 -7.93
C LEU A 159 -7.88 -12.84 -7.41
N LEU A 160 -9.19 -13.02 -7.56
CA LEU A 160 -9.93 -14.15 -7.00
C LEU A 160 -9.98 -15.36 -7.94
N ASP A 161 -9.29 -15.36 -9.08
CA ASP A 161 -9.39 -16.45 -10.06
C ASP A 161 -8.81 -17.78 -9.59
N PHE A 162 -7.90 -17.75 -8.61
CA PHE A 162 -7.30 -18.93 -8.00
C PHE A 162 -7.95 -19.29 -6.65
N VAL A 163 -9.09 -18.68 -6.32
CA VAL A 163 -9.81 -18.87 -5.06
C VAL A 163 -11.17 -19.53 -5.34
N LYS A 164 -11.48 -20.62 -4.64
CA LYS A 164 -12.76 -21.33 -4.74
C LYS A 164 -13.85 -20.62 -3.94
N ASN A 165 -13.53 -20.14 -2.74
CA ASN A 165 -14.45 -19.46 -1.83
C ASN A 165 -14.49 -17.94 -2.05
N LYS A 166 -14.73 -17.50 -3.29
CA LYS A 166 -14.68 -16.08 -3.68
C LYS A 166 -15.59 -15.17 -2.85
N GLU A 167 -16.76 -15.67 -2.46
CA GLU A 167 -17.75 -14.92 -1.68
C GLU A 167 -17.25 -14.48 -0.30
N ASP A 168 -16.27 -15.19 0.27
CA ASP A 168 -15.67 -14.83 1.56
C ASP A 168 -14.87 -13.51 1.49
N PHE A 169 -14.45 -13.11 0.28
CA PHE A 169 -13.76 -11.84 0.00
C PHE A 169 -14.70 -10.76 -0.53
N SER A 170 -16.02 -10.95 -0.48
CA SER A 170 -16.96 -9.94 -0.92
C SER A 170 -16.92 -8.69 -0.02
N MET A 171 -16.94 -7.51 -0.65
CA MET A 171 -17.04 -6.24 0.06
C MET A 171 -18.49 -5.75 0.11
N VAL A 172 -18.93 -5.28 1.28
CA VAL A 172 -20.23 -4.63 1.45
C VAL A 172 -19.98 -3.19 1.88
N GLY A 173 -20.33 -2.23 1.02
CA GLY A 173 -20.09 -0.81 1.30
C GLY A 173 -18.61 -0.43 1.45
N GLY A 174 -17.71 -1.16 0.79
CA GLY A 174 -16.25 -0.94 0.90
C GLY A 174 -15.57 -1.68 2.06
N PHE A 175 -16.30 -2.51 2.81
CA PHE A 175 -15.76 -3.26 3.95
C PHE A 175 -15.70 -4.76 3.69
N PHE A 176 -14.59 -5.38 4.08
CA PHE A 176 -14.48 -6.82 4.21
C PHE A 176 -15.10 -7.31 5.52
N LYS A 177 -15.56 -8.57 5.52
CA LYS A 177 -15.86 -9.31 6.75
C LYS A 177 -14.64 -10.14 7.17
N PRO A 178 -14.54 -10.52 8.46
CA PRO A 178 -13.56 -11.50 8.88
C PRO A 178 -13.69 -12.82 8.09
N LEU A 179 -12.56 -13.36 7.65
CA LEU A 179 -12.51 -14.68 7.02
C LEU A 179 -12.70 -15.75 8.10
N THR A 180 -13.84 -16.45 8.06
CA THR A 180 -14.25 -17.35 9.16
C THR A 180 -13.76 -18.79 9.01
N LYS A 181 -13.20 -19.14 7.85
CA LYS A 181 -12.65 -20.48 7.60
C LYS A 181 -11.28 -20.65 8.30
N PRO A 182 -10.89 -21.88 8.66
CA PRO A 182 -9.61 -22.13 9.33
C PRO A 182 -8.37 -21.64 8.54
N GLY A 183 -7.29 -21.37 9.28
CA GLY A 183 -6.04 -20.89 8.69
C GLY A 183 -6.19 -19.47 8.15
N LEU A 184 -5.65 -19.21 6.95
CA LEU A 184 -5.84 -17.92 6.29
C LEU A 184 -7.29 -17.73 5.79
N GLY A 185 -8.10 -18.77 5.75
CA GLY A 185 -9.47 -18.71 5.24
C GLY A 185 -9.56 -18.68 3.71
N VAL A 186 -8.49 -19.06 3.00
CA VAL A 186 -8.43 -19.13 1.54
C VAL A 186 -8.46 -20.57 1.06
N GLU A 187 -9.42 -20.93 0.21
CA GLU A 187 -9.47 -22.22 -0.46
C GLU A 187 -8.93 -22.07 -1.88
N ILE A 188 -7.67 -22.45 -2.08
CA ILE A 188 -6.99 -22.31 -3.38
C ILE A 188 -7.48 -23.37 -4.38
N ASP A 189 -7.67 -22.94 -5.61
CA ASP A 189 -7.82 -23.84 -6.76
C ASP A 189 -6.45 -24.33 -7.24
N GLU A 190 -5.90 -25.30 -6.50
CA GLU A 190 -4.57 -25.86 -6.76
C GLU A 190 -4.43 -26.42 -8.18
N ALA A 191 -5.46 -27.07 -8.72
CA ALA A 191 -5.43 -27.60 -10.08
C ALA A 191 -5.23 -26.48 -11.11
N LYS A 192 -5.93 -25.36 -10.93
CA LYS A 192 -5.78 -24.17 -11.79
C LYS A 192 -4.42 -23.50 -11.61
N VAL A 193 -3.91 -23.42 -10.37
CA VAL A 193 -2.54 -22.92 -10.11
C VAL A 193 -1.50 -23.76 -10.86
N ILE A 194 -1.57 -25.09 -10.76
CA ILE A 194 -0.68 -26.03 -11.46
C ILE A 194 -0.79 -25.89 -12.98
N GLU A 195 -1.99 -25.66 -13.51
CA GLU A 195 -2.20 -25.46 -14.94
C GLU A 195 -1.56 -24.15 -15.42
N PHE A 196 -1.84 -23.04 -14.74
CA PHE A 196 -1.33 -21.72 -15.12
C PHE A 196 0.19 -21.61 -14.94
N SER A 197 0.76 -22.28 -13.93
CA SER A 197 2.20 -22.23 -13.67
C SER A 197 3.04 -22.87 -14.79
N LYS A 198 2.47 -23.76 -15.62
CA LYS A 198 3.19 -24.41 -16.73
C LYS A 198 3.63 -23.45 -17.83
N ASN A 199 2.91 -22.34 -17.99
CA ASN A 199 3.11 -21.38 -19.09
C ASN A 199 3.40 -19.95 -18.56
N ALA A 200 3.82 -19.82 -17.30
CA ALA A 200 4.14 -18.51 -16.73
C ALA A 200 5.45 -17.98 -17.35
N PRO A 201 5.44 -16.80 -18.00
CA PRO A 201 6.67 -16.20 -18.52
C PRO A 201 7.59 -15.76 -17.38
N ASP A 202 8.91 -15.71 -17.62
CA ASP A 202 9.86 -15.04 -16.72
C ASP A 202 9.55 -13.55 -16.72
N TRP A 203 8.81 -13.10 -15.71
CA TRP A 203 8.38 -11.71 -15.59
C TRP A 203 9.45 -10.90 -14.86
N ARG A 204 9.74 -9.71 -15.38
CA ARG A 204 10.65 -8.73 -14.77
C ARG A 204 10.07 -7.34 -14.89
N ASN A 205 10.40 -6.51 -13.90
CA ASN A 205 10.05 -5.10 -13.88
C ASN A 205 10.56 -4.42 -15.16
N PRO A 206 9.75 -3.56 -15.81
CA PRO A 206 10.22 -2.76 -16.94
C PRO A 206 11.39 -1.85 -16.51
N LEU A 207 12.44 -1.77 -17.34
CA LEU A 207 13.53 -0.82 -17.13
C LEU A 207 13.15 0.55 -17.70
N TRP A 208 12.95 1.52 -16.82
CA TRP A 208 12.63 2.89 -17.20
C TRP A 208 13.89 3.75 -17.32
N ARG A 209 13.84 4.74 -18.22
CA ARG A 209 14.91 5.71 -18.42
C ARG A 209 14.34 7.12 -18.50
N HIS A 210 15.10 8.08 -17.98
CA HIS A 210 14.84 9.50 -18.17
C HIS A 210 15.12 9.92 -19.63
N GLU A 211 14.74 11.16 -19.99
CA GLU A 211 14.95 11.69 -21.34
C GLU A 211 16.43 11.72 -21.76
N ASP A 212 17.35 11.83 -20.80
CA ASP A 212 18.80 11.79 -21.01
C ASP A 212 19.39 10.36 -21.08
N ASN A 213 18.52 9.33 -21.05
CA ASN A 213 18.82 7.90 -21.01
C ASN A 213 19.43 7.37 -19.69
N SER A 214 19.55 8.18 -18.65
CA SER A 214 19.90 7.67 -17.30
C SER A 214 18.79 6.75 -16.78
N VAL A 215 19.17 5.77 -15.95
CA VAL A 215 18.21 4.81 -15.39
C VAL A 215 17.31 5.53 -14.39
N ALA A 216 16.00 5.34 -14.51
CA ALA A 216 15.03 5.81 -13.52
C ALA A 216 14.75 4.70 -12.50
N GLU A 217 14.64 5.08 -11.23
CA GLU A 217 14.30 4.15 -10.15
C GLU A 217 12.92 3.52 -10.41
N TRP A 218 12.79 2.24 -10.06
CA TRP A 218 11.55 1.49 -10.24
C TRP A 218 10.49 1.87 -9.21
#